data_AF-A0A8G1S099-F1
#
_entry.id   AF-A0A8G1S099-F1
#
_cell.length_a   1.000
_cell.length_b   1.000
_cell.length_c   1.000
_cell.angle_alpha   90.00
_cell.angle_beta   90.00
_cell.angle_gamma   90.00
#
_symmetry.space_group_name_H-M   'P 1'
#
loop_
_entity.id
_entity.type
_entity.pdbx_description
1 polymer ?
#
loop_
_entity_poly.entity_id
_entity_poly.type
_entity_poly.pdbx_seq_one_letter_code
_entity_poly.pdbx_strand_id
1 'polypeptide(L)'
;MSTRSLTLTKLPPRSSSLHHLSQSRPSFLRLRPLSTATATIPLRLTHPPRTQKPTLPIRLLPRAHPTPQGRRPYTTGKSTSDIIVEELQDLYETAKDEFEIATESTDAATIYAASDREAARDALNELLAVYTLYTRDVSLLDAAGRSGVEKLLGAEGGEEVRIDTGLNPQGIEDEVRQEVRRRVGQRVRELKAAVEGLEERAGEE
;
A
#
# COMPACT_ATOMS: atom_id res chain seq x y z
N MET A 1 12.07 -10.75 54.19
CA MET A 1 12.89 -10.28 53.04
C MET A 1 13.81 -11.43 52.66
N SER A 2 13.50 -12.16 51.58
CA SER A 2 14.26 -13.34 51.16
C SER A 2 14.60 -13.18 49.68
N THR A 3 15.88 -12.91 49.41
CA THR A 3 16.46 -12.77 48.08
C THR A 3 16.85 -14.14 47.56
N ARG A 4 16.30 -14.54 46.41
CA ARG A 4 16.80 -15.67 45.63
C ARG A 4 16.90 -15.27 44.17
N SER A 5 18.09 -14.85 43.78
CA SER A 5 18.52 -14.80 42.39
C SER A 5 18.76 -16.22 41.89
N LEU A 6 18.24 -16.54 40.71
CA LEU A 6 18.66 -17.70 39.92
C LEU A 6 18.87 -17.25 38.48
N THR A 7 20.13 -17.12 38.09
CA THR A 7 20.58 -17.02 36.71
C THR A 7 20.83 -18.43 36.18
N LEU A 8 20.20 -18.80 35.06
CA LEU A 8 20.53 -20.03 34.35
C LEU A 8 20.75 -19.77 32.87
N THR A 9 21.80 -20.42 32.39
CA THR A 9 22.64 -20.14 31.23
C THR A 9 22.11 -20.66 29.89
N LYS A 10 22.46 -19.88 28.87
CA LYS A 10 22.45 -20.08 27.41
C LYS A 10 22.99 -21.44 26.91
N LEU A 11 22.31 -22.03 25.92
CA LEU A 11 22.88 -22.99 24.94
C LEU A 11 22.17 -22.87 23.57
N PRO A 12 22.89 -22.69 22.46
CA PRO A 12 22.50 -23.14 21.11
C PRO A 12 23.49 -24.22 20.59
N PRO A 13 23.41 -24.65 19.32
CA PRO A 13 22.34 -25.37 18.63
C PRO A 13 22.80 -26.82 18.29
N ARG A 14 21.89 -27.73 17.93
CA ARG A 14 22.27 -29.03 17.35
C ARG A 14 21.93 -29.06 15.86
N SER A 15 22.98 -29.01 15.05
CA SER A 15 22.99 -29.40 13.64
C SER A 15 22.52 -30.84 13.47
N SER A 16 21.79 -31.10 12.38
CA SER A 16 21.66 -32.42 11.78
C SER A 16 21.65 -32.25 10.28
N SER A 17 22.84 -32.40 9.69
CA SER A 17 23.04 -32.60 8.26
C SER A 17 23.11 -34.11 8.04
N LEU A 18 22.27 -34.67 7.16
CA LEU A 18 22.58 -35.90 6.45
C LEU A 18 22.03 -35.84 5.02
N HIS A 19 22.86 -36.40 4.14
CA HIS A 19 22.96 -36.19 2.71
C HIS A 19 22.33 -37.35 1.93
N HIS A 20 22.47 -37.26 0.59
CA HIS A 20 22.26 -38.27 -0.46
C HIS A 20 20.82 -38.35 -1.00
N LEU A 21 20.54 -38.58 -2.29
CA LEU A 21 21.29 -38.57 -3.56
C LEU A 21 20.19 -38.84 -4.61
N SER A 22 20.08 -38.04 -5.67
CA SER A 22 19.54 -38.59 -6.92
C SER A 22 20.06 -37.78 -8.11
N GLN A 23 20.93 -38.44 -8.86
CA GLN A 23 21.46 -38.05 -10.15
C GLN A 23 20.35 -38.15 -11.21
N SER A 24 20.27 -37.17 -12.11
CA SER A 24 20.13 -37.46 -13.54
C SER A 24 20.49 -36.23 -14.40
N ARG A 25 21.54 -36.39 -15.18
CA ARG A 25 21.94 -35.64 -16.38
C ARG A 25 22.26 -36.73 -17.43
N PRO A 26 22.45 -36.44 -18.73
CA PRO A 26 22.16 -35.24 -19.53
C PRO A 26 21.41 -35.61 -20.84
N SER A 27 21.10 -34.64 -21.71
CA SER A 27 21.04 -34.90 -23.16
C SER A 27 21.33 -33.64 -23.96
N PHE A 28 22.10 -33.86 -25.01
CA PHE A 28 22.91 -32.92 -25.77
C PHE A 28 22.27 -32.61 -27.13
N LEU A 29 22.57 -31.40 -27.63
CA LEU A 29 22.73 -31.00 -29.03
C LEU A 29 21.51 -30.97 -29.96
N ARG A 30 21.19 -29.76 -30.45
CA ARG A 30 21.05 -29.57 -31.91
C ARG A 30 21.49 -28.18 -32.37
N LEU A 31 22.29 -28.17 -33.43
CA LEU A 31 22.97 -27.05 -34.07
C LEU A 31 22.28 -26.64 -35.38
N ARG A 32 22.33 -25.32 -35.68
CA ARG A 32 22.47 -24.62 -36.99
C ARG A 32 21.25 -24.60 -37.97
N PRO A 33 21.17 -23.64 -38.94
CA PRO A 33 22.25 -22.83 -39.55
C PRO A 33 22.01 -21.32 -39.75
N LEU A 34 23.11 -20.68 -40.21
CA LEU A 34 23.29 -19.31 -40.68
C LEU A 34 22.36 -18.94 -41.85
N SER A 35 22.00 -17.66 -41.95
CA SER A 35 21.88 -17.01 -43.26
C SER A 35 22.43 -15.59 -43.24
N THR A 36 23.32 -15.35 -44.20
CA THR A 36 24.12 -14.17 -44.50
C THR A 36 23.34 -13.13 -45.30
N ALA A 37 23.51 -11.85 -44.97
CA ALA A 37 23.46 -10.79 -45.98
C ALA A 37 24.42 -9.65 -45.58
N THR A 38 25.43 -9.49 -46.42
CA THR A 38 26.41 -8.41 -46.49
C THR A 38 25.78 -7.10 -46.95
N ALA A 39 26.14 -5.99 -46.32
CA ALA A 39 26.18 -4.68 -46.98
C ALA A 39 27.32 -3.83 -46.42
N THR A 40 28.10 -3.30 -47.34
CA THR A 40 29.41 -2.66 -47.17
C THR A 40 29.24 -1.13 -47.18
N ILE A 41 29.68 -0.45 -46.10
CA ILE A 41 30.52 0.79 -46.00
C ILE A 41 30.08 2.00 -46.88
N PRO A 42 29.91 3.25 -46.33
CA PRO A 42 31.08 4.02 -45.89
C PRO A 42 31.00 4.91 -44.64
N LEU A 43 32.20 5.07 -44.07
CA LEU A 43 32.61 6.03 -43.06
C LEU A 43 32.32 7.47 -43.52
N ARG A 44 31.57 8.22 -42.71
CA ARG A 44 31.67 9.68 -42.69
C ARG A 44 31.76 10.16 -41.25
N LEU A 45 32.98 10.58 -40.92
CA LEU A 45 33.38 11.29 -39.73
C LEU A 45 32.84 12.73 -39.83
N THR A 46 31.78 13.04 -39.08
CA THR A 46 31.42 14.42 -38.77
C THR A 46 31.05 14.49 -37.30
N HIS A 47 31.99 15.00 -36.50
CA HIS A 47 31.79 15.32 -35.09
C HIS A 47 30.74 16.45 -34.97
N PRO A 48 29.62 16.25 -34.25
CA PRO A 48 28.86 17.38 -33.75
C PRO A 48 29.60 17.98 -32.53
N PRO A 49 29.70 19.32 -32.41
CA PRO A 49 30.22 19.93 -31.21
C PRO A 49 29.29 19.61 -30.03
N ARG A 50 29.93 19.03 -29.00
CA ARG A 50 29.50 18.95 -27.62
C ARG A 50 28.97 20.31 -27.14
N THR A 51 27.66 20.50 -27.21
CA THR A 51 26.96 21.52 -26.44
C THR A 51 26.45 20.87 -25.17
N GLN A 52 27.07 21.30 -24.07
CA GLN A 52 26.71 20.91 -22.71
C GLN A 52 25.24 21.28 -22.49
N LYS A 53 24.40 20.28 -22.24
CA LYS A 53 23.06 20.53 -21.69
C LYS A 53 23.26 21.22 -20.34
N PRO A 54 22.62 22.37 -20.07
CA PRO A 54 22.69 22.97 -18.76
C PRO A 54 22.11 21.97 -17.76
N THR A 55 22.95 21.62 -16.78
CA THR A 55 22.58 21.03 -15.50
C THR A 55 21.46 21.90 -14.93
N LEU A 56 20.21 21.46 -15.11
CA LEU A 56 19.11 22.02 -14.33
C LEU A 56 19.43 21.67 -12.87
N PRO A 57 19.39 22.64 -11.94
CA PRO A 57 19.45 22.29 -10.54
C PRO A 57 18.31 21.32 -10.28
N ILE A 58 18.63 20.17 -9.70
CA ILE A 58 17.67 19.29 -9.05
C ILE A 58 16.95 20.17 -8.04
N ARG A 59 15.83 20.71 -8.46
CA ARG A 59 14.91 21.41 -7.60
C ARG A 59 14.23 20.26 -6.88
N LEU A 60 14.74 19.95 -5.69
CA LEU A 60 14.01 19.20 -4.67
C LEU A 60 12.70 19.95 -4.48
N LEU A 61 11.68 19.60 -5.26
CA LEU A 61 10.33 19.93 -4.88
C LEU A 61 10.09 19.10 -3.62
N PRO A 62 9.77 19.73 -2.48
CA PRO A 62 9.11 18.98 -1.42
C PRO A 62 7.91 18.30 -2.09
N ARG A 63 7.78 16.98 -1.97
CA ARG A 63 6.49 16.33 -2.17
C ARG A 63 5.60 16.96 -1.12
N ALA A 64 4.86 17.98 -1.55
CA ALA A 64 3.84 18.60 -0.76
C ALA A 64 2.74 17.56 -0.68
N HIS A 65 2.87 16.63 0.28
CA HIS A 65 1.68 16.04 0.87
C HIS A 65 0.79 17.24 1.22
N PRO A 66 -0.43 17.34 0.68
CA PRO A 66 -1.34 18.36 1.13
C PRO A 66 -1.49 18.16 2.64
N THR A 67 -0.88 19.05 3.42
CA THR A 67 -1.19 19.21 4.84
C THR A 67 -2.70 19.23 4.97
N PRO A 68 -3.31 18.50 5.91
CA PRO A 68 -4.76 18.47 6.09
C PRO A 68 -5.21 19.90 6.40
N GLN A 69 -5.65 20.61 5.36
CA GLN A 69 -6.19 21.94 5.52
C GLN A 69 -7.47 21.78 6.32
N GLY A 70 -7.52 22.44 7.47
CA GLY A 70 -8.62 22.36 8.43
C GLY A 70 -9.96 22.35 7.72
N ARG A 71 -10.65 21.21 7.83
CA ARG A 71 -11.96 20.92 7.27
C ARG A 71 -12.92 22.02 7.73
N ARG A 72 -13.21 22.98 6.85
CA ARG A 72 -14.21 24.00 7.13
C ARG A 72 -15.59 23.33 7.01
N PRO A 73 -16.46 23.42 8.03
CA PRO A 73 -17.79 22.86 7.93
C PRO A 73 -18.64 23.75 7.01
N TYR A 74 -18.62 23.46 5.72
CA TYR A 74 -19.71 23.84 4.85
C TYR A 74 -20.79 22.78 5.03
N THR A 75 -21.93 23.14 5.62
CA THR A 75 -23.26 22.99 5.00
C THR A 75 -24.40 23.13 6.00
N THR A 76 -25.12 24.25 5.89
CA THR A 76 -26.51 24.36 6.30
C THR A 76 -27.35 23.51 5.33
N GLY A 77 -27.74 22.29 5.72
CA GLY A 77 -28.80 21.51 5.07
C GLY A 77 -28.48 20.11 4.53
N LYS A 78 -27.24 19.62 4.59
CA LYS A 78 -26.91 18.23 4.21
C LYS A 78 -27.22 17.27 5.35
N SER A 79 -27.68 16.05 5.04
CA SER A 79 -27.90 15.03 6.08
C SER A 79 -26.55 14.54 6.64
N THR A 80 -26.52 14.07 7.88
CA THR A 80 -25.32 13.47 8.49
C THR A 80 -24.73 12.36 7.62
N SER A 81 -25.59 11.59 6.94
CA SER A 81 -25.17 10.55 6.00
C SER A 81 -24.42 11.11 4.79
N ASP A 82 -24.86 12.25 4.26
CA ASP A 82 -24.21 12.89 3.11
C ASP A 82 -22.83 13.44 3.50
N ILE A 83 -22.72 14.02 4.71
CA ILE A 83 -21.44 14.54 5.21
C ILE A 83 -20.41 13.39 5.35
N ILE A 84 -20.82 12.26 5.92
CA ILE A 84 -19.95 11.08 6.06
C ILE A 84 -19.58 10.51 4.69
N VAL A 85 -20.54 10.43 3.76
CA VAL A 85 -20.31 9.92 2.42
C VAL A 85 -19.33 10.81 1.65
N GLU A 86 -19.44 12.13 1.79
CA GLU A 86 -18.49 13.08 1.19
C GLU A 86 -17.08 12.84 1.72
N GLU A 87 -16.92 12.74 3.05
CA GLU A 87 -15.61 12.46 3.65
C GLU A 87 -15.01 11.11 3.20
N LEU A 88 -15.82 10.06 3.12
CA LEU A 88 -15.37 8.76 2.62
C LEU A 88 -15.06 8.79 1.12
N GLN A 89 -15.75 9.63 0.36
CA GLN A 89 -15.50 9.78 -1.06
C GLN A 89 -14.17 10.48 -1.30
N ASP A 90 -13.85 11.53 -0.54
CA ASP A 90 -12.56 12.22 -0.63
C ASP A 90 -11.38 11.26 -0.33
N LEU A 91 -11.53 10.43 0.70
CA LEU A 91 -10.54 9.39 1.05
C LEU A 91 -10.44 8.30 -0.03
N TYR A 92 -11.57 7.90 -0.61
CA TYR A 92 -11.59 6.93 -1.71
C TYR A 92 -10.89 7.46 -2.96
N GLU A 93 -11.11 8.73 -3.32
CA GLU A 93 -10.43 9.36 -4.45
C GLU A 93 -8.92 9.41 -4.22
N THR A 94 -8.48 9.78 -3.01
CA THR A 94 -7.05 9.75 -2.63
C THR A 94 -6.46 8.34 -2.73
N ALA A 95 -7.13 7.35 -2.16
CA ALA A 95 -6.65 5.96 -2.19
C ALA A 95 -6.63 5.37 -3.61
N LYS A 96 -7.58 5.76 -4.46
CA LYS A 96 -7.63 5.36 -5.87
C LYS A 96 -6.47 5.96 -6.67
N ASP A 97 -6.17 7.24 -6.46
CA ASP A 97 -5.05 7.91 -7.15
C ASP A 97 -3.72 7.26 -6.78
N GLU A 98 -3.47 7.00 -5.49
CA GLU A 98 -2.23 6.32 -5.06
C GLU A 98 -2.16 4.86 -5.57
N PHE A 99 -3.30 4.14 -5.66
CA PHE A 99 -3.35 2.82 -6.29
C PHE A 99 -3.01 2.85 -7.79
N GLU A 100 -3.48 3.87 -8.52
CA GLU A 100 -3.16 4.05 -9.95
C GLU A 100 -1.66 4.29 -10.14
N ILE A 101 -1.06 5.15 -9.31
CA ILE A 101 0.39 5.39 -9.31
C ILE A 101 1.14 4.08 -9.02
N ALA A 102 0.73 3.34 -7.98
CA ALA A 102 1.35 2.08 -7.60
C ALA A 102 1.29 1.02 -8.71
N THR A 103 0.18 0.97 -9.45
CA THR A 103 0.01 0.06 -10.58
C THR A 103 0.93 0.45 -11.74
N GLU A 104 0.93 1.72 -12.14
CA GLU A 104 1.78 2.21 -13.23
C GLU A 104 3.28 2.01 -12.92
N SER A 105 3.70 2.31 -11.69
CA SER A 105 5.10 2.22 -11.29
C SER A 105 5.58 0.78 -11.09
N THR A 106 4.68 -0.13 -10.70
CA THR A 106 4.92 -1.59 -10.65
C THR A 106 5.02 -2.18 -12.06
N ASP A 107 4.06 -1.89 -12.94
CA ASP A 107 4.08 -2.40 -14.32
C ASP A 107 5.28 -1.86 -15.12
N ALA A 108 5.76 -0.66 -14.81
CA ALA A 108 6.98 -0.09 -15.38
C ALA A 108 8.28 -0.54 -14.69
N ALA A 109 8.21 -1.44 -13.69
CA ALA A 109 9.35 -1.95 -12.92
C ALA A 109 10.28 -0.84 -12.40
N THR A 110 9.69 0.24 -11.89
CA THR A 110 10.46 1.38 -11.40
C THR A 110 11.01 1.14 -9.98
N ILE A 111 12.02 1.93 -9.60
CA ILE A 111 12.54 1.92 -8.23
C ILE A 111 11.55 2.45 -7.18
N TYR A 112 10.45 3.09 -7.61
CA TYR A 112 9.43 3.65 -6.73
C TYR A 112 8.29 2.68 -6.45
N ALA A 113 8.18 1.58 -7.21
CA ALA A 113 7.09 0.62 -7.13
C ALA A 113 6.79 0.15 -5.70
N ALA A 114 7.83 -0.15 -4.91
CA ALA A 114 7.64 -0.58 -3.52
C ALA A 114 7.06 0.55 -2.63
N SER A 115 7.55 1.77 -2.78
CA SER A 115 7.08 2.93 -2.00
C SER A 115 5.68 3.36 -2.40
N ASP A 116 5.33 3.27 -3.69
CA ASP A 116 4.01 3.65 -4.17
C ASP A 116 2.95 2.63 -3.74
N ARG A 117 3.27 1.32 -3.75
CA ARG A 117 2.39 0.29 -3.17
C ARG A 117 2.14 0.51 -1.68
N GLU A 118 3.18 0.88 -0.93
CA GLU A 118 3.03 1.26 0.48
C GLU A 118 2.09 2.47 0.64
N ALA A 119 2.24 3.51 -0.19
CA ALA A 119 1.33 4.66 -0.17
C ALA A 119 -0.13 4.26 -0.45
N ALA A 120 -0.37 3.38 -1.44
CA ALA A 120 -1.70 2.87 -1.75
C ALA A 120 -2.30 2.07 -0.59
N ARG A 121 -1.49 1.23 0.08
CA ARG A 121 -1.90 0.47 1.27
C ARG A 121 -2.25 1.38 2.43
N ASP A 122 -1.43 2.39 2.70
CA ASP A 122 -1.62 3.31 3.81
C ASP A 122 -2.89 4.17 3.60
N ALA A 123 -3.11 4.67 2.38
CA ALA A 123 -4.33 5.39 2.03
C ALA A 123 -5.59 4.50 2.11
N LEU A 124 -5.50 3.22 1.70
CA LEU A 124 -6.58 2.24 1.89
C LEU A 124 -6.87 1.99 3.37
N ASN A 125 -5.84 1.87 4.21
CA ASN A 125 -5.99 1.66 5.64
C ASN A 125 -6.69 2.84 6.31
N GLU A 126 -6.36 4.08 5.92
CA GLU A 126 -7.08 5.28 6.39
C GLU A 126 -8.56 5.24 6.00
N LEU A 127 -8.86 4.95 4.73
CA LEU A 127 -10.24 4.80 4.24
C LEU A 127 -11.00 3.71 5.02
N LEU A 128 -10.39 2.55 5.24
CA LEU A 128 -11.00 1.43 5.97
C LEU A 128 -11.23 1.77 7.44
N ALA A 129 -10.31 2.50 8.07
CA ALA A 129 -10.44 2.89 9.45
C ALA A 129 -11.59 3.89 9.64
N VAL A 130 -11.68 4.92 8.80
CA VAL A 130 -12.79 5.89 8.79
C VAL A 130 -14.13 5.22 8.44
N TYR A 131 -14.14 4.36 7.42
CA TYR A 131 -15.33 3.59 7.04
C TYR A 131 -15.82 2.72 8.20
N THR A 132 -14.91 2.03 8.88
CA THR A 132 -15.24 1.20 10.04
C THR A 132 -15.74 2.05 11.19
N LEU A 133 -15.12 3.20 11.45
CA LEU A 133 -15.50 4.11 12.52
C LEU A 133 -16.96 4.58 12.38
N TYR A 134 -17.40 4.89 11.15
CA TYR A 134 -18.75 5.40 10.90
C TYR A 134 -19.79 4.33 10.64
N THR A 135 -19.42 3.20 10.06
CA THR A 135 -20.40 2.16 9.67
C THR A 135 -20.56 1.05 10.69
N ARG A 136 -19.65 0.93 11.64
CA ARG A 136 -19.69 -0.08 12.69
C ARG A 136 -20.20 0.55 13.97
N ASP A 137 -21.01 -0.21 14.70
CA ASP A 137 -21.50 0.23 16.00
C ASP A 137 -20.34 0.17 17.01
N VAL A 138 -19.76 1.32 17.30
CA VAL A 138 -18.60 1.47 18.20
C VAL A 138 -18.91 0.97 19.62
N SER A 139 -20.17 0.94 20.03
CA SER A 139 -20.59 0.37 21.32
C SER A 139 -20.48 -1.16 21.34
N LEU A 140 -20.67 -1.82 20.20
CA LEU A 140 -20.37 -3.26 20.05
C LEU A 140 -18.86 -3.54 20.02
N LEU A 141 -18.05 -2.58 19.59
CA LEU A 141 -16.59 -2.71 19.63
C LEU A 141 -16.03 -2.61 21.05
N ASP A 142 -16.65 -1.81 21.92
CA ASP A 142 -16.29 -1.73 23.34
C ASP A 142 -16.63 -3.04 24.08
N ALA A 143 -17.72 -3.70 23.68
CA ALA A 143 -18.11 -5.03 24.20
C ALA A 143 -17.23 -6.18 23.68
N ALA A 144 -16.68 -6.05 22.46
CA ALA A 144 -15.77 -7.04 21.86
C ALA A 144 -14.28 -6.80 22.21
N GLY A 145 -13.97 -5.69 22.87
CA GLY A 145 -12.60 -5.29 23.22
C GLY A 145 -11.79 -4.76 22.04
N ARG A 146 -10.84 -3.87 22.34
CA ARG A 146 -9.89 -3.21 21.42
C ARG A 146 -9.20 -4.15 20.41
N SER A 147 -9.13 -5.45 20.73
CA SER A 147 -8.60 -6.52 19.89
C SER A 147 -9.31 -6.68 18.54
N GLY A 148 -10.60 -6.33 18.44
CA GLY A 148 -11.36 -6.48 17.19
C GLY A 148 -10.94 -5.51 16.08
N VAL A 149 -10.53 -4.28 16.43
CA VAL A 149 -10.07 -3.25 15.48
C VAL A 149 -8.64 -3.54 15.04
N GLU A 150 -7.77 -3.85 15.99
CA GLU A 150 -6.36 -4.21 15.74
C GLU A 150 -6.23 -5.42 14.81
N LYS A 151 -7.13 -6.41 14.97
CA LYS A 151 -7.18 -7.60 14.11
C LYS A 151 -7.80 -7.36 12.73
N LEU A 152 -8.64 -6.32 12.57
CA LEU A 152 -9.25 -5.96 11.28
C LEU A 152 -8.38 -4.99 10.46
N LEU A 153 -7.61 -4.15 11.14
CA LEU A 153 -6.69 -3.17 10.54
C LEU A 153 -5.27 -3.72 10.39
N GLY A 154 -5.02 -4.99 10.75
CA GLY A 154 -3.73 -5.67 10.48
C GLY A 154 -2.52 -4.98 11.09
N ALA A 155 -2.71 -4.20 12.16
CA ALA A 155 -1.66 -3.39 12.74
C ALA A 155 -0.75 -4.24 13.64
N GLU A 156 0.17 -4.98 13.03
CA GLU A 156 1.38 -5.40 13.74
C GLU A 156 2.24 -4.16 13.98
N GLY A 157 2.04 -3.48 15.12
CA GLY A 157 2.92 -2.42 15.59
C GLY A 157 2.29 -1.04 15.74
N GLY A 158 1.46 -0.87 16.78
CA GLY A 158 1.53 0.26 17.73
C GLY A 158 1.56 1.72 17.25
N GLU A 159 1.33 2.05 15.98
CA GLU A 159 1.08 3.44 15.57
C GLU A 159 -0.41 3.75 15.77
N GLU A 160 -0.70 4.53 16.80
CA GLU A 160 -2.04 5.07 17.05
C GLU A 160 -2.38 6.04 15.91
N VAL A 161 -3.00 5.54 14.83
CA VAL A 161 -3.56 6.38 13.77
C VAL A 161 -4.66 7.25 14.39
N ARG A 162 -4.32 8.50 14.74
CA ARG A 162 -5.27 9.48 15.25
C ARG A 162 -6.08 10.00 14.08
N ILE A 163 -7.26 9.43 13.91
CA ILE A 163 -8.20 9.85 12.88
C ILE A 163 -8.97 11.06 13.41
N ASP A 164 -8.56 12.27 13.02
CA ASP A 164 -9.29 13.50 13.28
C ASP A 164 -10.49 13.62 12.31
N THR A 165 -11.46 12.72 12.48
CA THR A 165 -12.76 12.78 11.81
C THR A 165 -13.60 13.80 12.57
N GLY A 166 -13.92 14.95 11.95
CA GLY A 166 -14.60 16.08 12.61
C GLY A 166 -16.01 15.80 13.16
N LEU A 167 -16.48 14.55 13.13
CA LEU A 167 -17.76 14.08 13.63
C LEU A 167 -17.56 13.03 14.73
N ASN A 168 -18.34 13.14 15.82
CA ASN A 168 -18.31 12.14 16.90
C ASN A 168 -19.00 10.83 16.46
N PRO A 169 -18.28 9.70 16.36
CA PRO A 169 -18.81 8.44 15.84
C PRO A 169 -19.77 7.70 16.79
N GLN A 170 -19.80 8.08 18.08
CA GLN A 170 -20.68 7.47 19.09
C GLN A 170 -22.14 7.94 19.01
N GLY A 171 -22.41 9.04 18.31
CA GLY A 171 -23.76 9.63 18.20
C GLY A 171 -24.49 9.33 16.88
N ILE A 172 -23.96 8.43 16.04
CA ILE A 172 -24.52 8.16 14.72
C ILE A 172 -25.68 7.15 14.82
N GLU A 173 -26.82 7.49 14.24
CA GLU A 173 -27.97 6.57 14.19
C GLU A 173 -27.71 5.39 13.24
N ASP A 174 -28.27 4.22 13.57
CA ASP A 174 -28.06 3.00 12.77
C ASP A 174 -28.54 3.14 11.32
N GLU A 175 -29.60 3.92 11.09
CA GLU A 175 -30.09 4.23 9.75
C GLU A 175 -29.02 4.98 8.91
N VAL A 176 -28.33 5.94 9.51
CA VAL A 176 -27.22 6.66 8.89
C VAL A 176 -26.06 5.70 8.57
N ARG A 177 -25.70 4.80 9.51
CA ARG A 177 -24.64 3.81 9.28
C ARG A 177 -24.96 2.89 8.09
N GLN A 178 -26.20 2.42 8.01
CA GLN A 178 -26.66 1.54 6.93
C GLN A 178 -26.67 2.26 5.59
N GLU A 179 -27.08 3.53 5.56
CA GLU A 179 -27.05 4.32 4.33
C GLU A 179 -25.62 4.55 3.82
N VAL A 180 -24.68 4.87 4.72
CA VAL A 180 -23.26 4.98 4.39
C VAL A 180 -22.72 3.64 3.85
N ARG A 181 -23.04 2.52 4.51
CA ARG A 181 -22.67 1.17 4.03
C ARG A 181 -23.19 0.89 2.64
N ARG A 182 -24.44 1.23 2.37
CA ARG A 182 -25.10 1.00 1.07
C ARG A 182 -24.41 1.79 -0.05
N ARG A 183 -24.03 3.05 0.23
CA ARG A 183 -23.44 3.95 -0.78
C ARG A 183 -21.95 3.70 -1.05
N VAL A 184 -21.19 3.32 -0.03
CA VAL A 184 -19.72 3.31 -0.12
C VAL A 184 -19.14 1.90 0.01
N GLY A 185 -19.86 0.96 0.63
CA GLY A 185 -19.32 -0.35 0.99
C GLY A 185 -18.91 -1.24 -0.19
N GLN A 186 -19.53 -1.11 -1.37
CA GLN A 186 -19.07 -1.82 -2.56
C GLN A 186 -17.70 -1.32 -3.02
N ARG A 187 -17.58 0.00 -3.24
CA ARG A 187 -16.35 0.66 -3.70
C ARG A 187 -15.16 0.36 -2.79
N VAL A 188 -15.37 0.41 -1.47
CA VAL A 188 -14.32 0.07 -0.48
C VAL A 188 -13.85 -1.38 -0.60
N ARG A 189 -14.77 -2.33 -0.80
CA ARG A 189 -14.41 -3.75 -0.97
C ARG A 189 -13.67 -4.01 -2.28
N GLU A 190 -14.09 -3.35 -3.36
CA GLU A 190 -13.45 -3.45 -4.67
C GLU A 190 -12.02 -2.91 -4.63
N LEU A 191 -11.82 -1.71 -4.05
CA LEU A 191 -10.49 -1.11 -3.93
C LEU A 191 -9.59 -1.95 -3.03
N LYS A 192 -10.11 -2.48 -1.91
CA LYS A 192 -9.36 -3.39 -1.04
C LYS A 192 -8.85 -4.61 -1.81
N ALA A 193 -9.73 -5.30 -2.54
CA ALA A 193 -9.36 -6.47 -3.31
C ALA A 193 -8.35 -6.14 -4.43
N ALA A 194 -8.46 -4.95 -5.03
CA ALA A 194 -7.52 -4.49 -6.05
C ALA A 194 -6.11 -4.24 -5.48
N VAL A 195 -6.01 -3.60 -4.32
CA VAL A 195 -4.73 -3.37 -3.63
C VAL A 195 -4.10 -4.69 -3.19
N GLU A 196 -4.86 -5.57 -2.54
CA GLU A 196 -4.37 -6.91 -2.14
C GLU A 196 -3.85 -7.70 -3.35
N GLY A 197 -4.59 -7.71 -4.47
CA GLY A 197 -4.16 -8.39 -5.69
C GLY A 197 -2.92 -7.77 -6.36
N LEU A 198 -2.71 -6.45 -6.24
CA LEU A 198 -1.48 -5.80 -6.71
C LEU A 198 -0.27 -6.20 -5.85
N GLU A 199 -0.45 -6.27 -4.53
CA GLU A 199 0.60 -6.69 -3.59
C GLU A 199 1.00 -8.16 -3.80
N GLU A 200 0.02 -9.06 -3.98
CA GLU A 200 0.27 -10.48 -4.28
C GLU A 200 1.10 -10.64 -5.56
N ARG A 201 0.68 -10.00 -6.66
CA ARG A 201 1.42 -10.02 -7.93
C ARG A 201 2.85 -9.50 -7.81
N ALA A 202 3.05 -8.45 -7.03
CA ALA A 202 4.35 -7.82 -6.89
C ALA A 202 5.29 -8.58 -5.92
N GLY A 203 4.74 -9.43 -5.05
CA GLY A 203 5.52 -10.29 -4.15
C GLY A 203 6.04 -11.57 -4.80
N GLU A 204 5.57 -11.91 -5.99
CA GLU A 204 5.96 -13.11 -6.75
C GLU A 204 7.14 -12.88 -7.73
N GLU A 205 7.62 -11.65 -7.90
CA GLU A 205 8.80 -11.30 -8.74
C GLU A 205 10.13 -11.32 -7.96
#